data_AF-A0A4V1SI42-F1
#
_entry.id   AF-A0A4V1SI42-F1
#
_cell.length_a   1.000
_cell.length_b   1.000
_cell.length_c   1.000
_cell.angle_alpha   90.00
_cell.angle_beta   90.00
_cell.angle_gamma   90.00
#
_symmetry.space_group_name_H-M   'P 1'
#
loop_
_entity.id
_entity.type
_entity.pdbx_description
1 polymer ?
#
loop_
_entity_poly.entity_id
_entity_poly.type
_entity_poly.pdbx_seq_one_letter_code
_entity_poly.pdbx_strand_id
1 'polypeptide(L)' 'MAEPVGIVLGSGLGPLADRVAVTKTVGFAEAGLPVSSVKGHAGRFLFGTLGGREVIVMQGRVHLY' A
#
# COMPACT_ATOMS: atom_id res chain seq x y z
N MET A 1 18.18 13.93 2.60
CA MET A 1 16.75 13.55 2.72
C MET A 1 16.72 12.07 3.05
N ALA A 2 15.85 11.64 3.96
CA ALA A 2 15.81 10.24 4.39
C ALA A 2 14.87 9.43 3.48
N GLU A 3 15.23 8.19 3.15
CA GLU A 3 14.53 7.33 2.19
C GLU A 3 13.10 6.99 2.64
N PRO A 4 12.07 6.98 1.78
CA PRO A 4 10.70 6.66 2.20
C PRO A 4 10.58 5.30 2.89
N VAL A 5 9.71 5.19 3.90
CA VAL A 5 9.46 3.92 4.60
C VAL A 5 8.45 3.06 3.83
N GLY A 6 8.83 1.83 3.50
CA GLY A 6 7.93 0.84 2.92
C GLY A 6 7.07 0.15 3.98
N ILE A 7 5.75 0.06 3.77
CA ILE A 7 4.81 -0.60 4.69
C ILE A 7 3.96 -1.59 3.90
N VAL A 8 3.82 -2.84 4.37
CA VAL A 8 2.92 -3.84 3.77
C VAL A 8 1.76 -4.13 4.71
N LEU A 9 0.54 -3.87 4.26
CA LEU A 9 -0.67 -4.11 5.04
C LEU A 9 -1.22 -5.51 4.78
N GLY A 10 -1.19 -6.34 5.82
CA GLY A 10 -1.86 -7.64 5.83
C GLY A 10 -3.36 -7.53 6.10
N SER A 11 -4.00 -8.69 6.20
CA SER A 11 -5.42 -8.83 6.53
C SER A 11 -5.76 -8.09 7.83
N GLY A 12 -6.84 -7.30 7.82
CA GLY A 12 -7.29 -6.50 8.97
C GLY A 12 -6.53 -5.19 9.19
N LEU A 13 -5.39 -4.97 8.51
CA LEU A 13 -4.58 -3.74 8.65
C LEU A 13 -4.92 -2.65 7.62
N GLY A 14 -5.88 -2.94 6.73
CA GLY A 14 -6.38 -1.99 5.72
C GLY A 14 -6.69 -0.58 6.24
N PRO A 15 -7.31 -0.40 7.43
CA PRO A 15 -7.65 0.92 7.97
C PRO A 15 -6.45 1.85 8.23
N LEU A 16 -5.22 1.34 8.31
CA LEU A 16 -4.04 2.21 8.41
C LEU A 16 -3.86 3.07 7.15
N ALA A 17 -4.27 2.56 5.99
CA ALA A 17 -4.21 3.29 4.73
C ALA A 17 -5.04 4.58 4.76
N ASP A 18 -6.15 4.59 5.49
CA ASP A 18 -7.05 5.75 5.60
C ASP A 18 -6.40 6.92 6.37
N ARG A 19 -5.29 6.66 7.07
CA ARG A 19 -4.51 7.66 7.81
C ARG A 19 -3.35 8.23 7.01
N VAL A 20 -3.08 7.72 5.81
CA VAL A 20 -2.01 8.21 4.94
C VAL A 20 -2.52 9.45 4.21
N ALA A 21 -1.75 10.54 4.27
CA ALA A 21 -1.96 11.68 3.39
C ALA A 21 -1.44 11.31 1.98
N VAL A 22 -2.30 10.66 1.19
CA VAL A 22 -1.95 10.09 -0.12
C VAL A 22 -1.73 11.20 -1.14
N THR A 23 -0.58 11.16 -1.82
CA THR A 23 -0.23 12.05 -2.95
C THR A 23 -0.32 11.34 -4.29
N LYS A 24 -0.13 10.02 -4.32
CA LYS A 24 -0.26 9.19 -5.53
C LYS A 24 -0.71 7.78 -5.17
N THR A 25 -1.52 7.19 -6.04
CA THR A 25 -1.90 5.77 -5.97
C THR A 25 -1.47 5.08 -7.26
N VAL A 26 -0.95 3.86 -7.16
CA VAL A 26 -0.58 3.01 -8.32
C VAL A 26 -1.16 1.62 -8.10
N GLY A 27 -1.90 1.09 -9.07
CA GLY A 27 -2.43 -0.27 -8.99
C GLY A 27 -1.31 -1.31 -9.09
N PHE A 28 -1.48 -2.48 -8.47
CA PHE A 28 -0.49 -3.56 -8.59
C PHE A 28 -0.25 -3.97 -10.05
N ALA A 29 -1.31 -4.07 -10.85
CA ALA A 29 -1.18 -4.40 -12.28
C ALA A 29 -0.32 -3.38 -13.05
N GLU A 30 -0.48 -2.09 -12.77
CA GLU A 30 0.32 -1.02 -13.38
C GLU A 30 1.80 -1.11 -12.97
N ALA A 31 2.07 -1.63 -11.76
CA ALA A 31 3.41 -1.89 -11.25
C ALA A 31 3.95 -3.30 -11.61
N GLY A 32 3.26 -4.07 -12.46
CA GLY A 32 3.69 -5.41 -12.89
C GLY A 32 3.47 -6.52 -11.86
N LEU A 33 2.63 -6.29 -10.85
CA LEU A 33 2.28 -7.26 -9.81
C LEU A 33 0.92 -7.92 -10.08
N PRO A 34 0.71 -9.16 -9.61
CA PRO A 34 -0.59 -9.82 -9.68
C PRO A 34 -1.71 -9.00 -9.02
N VAL A 35 -2.89 -8.99 -9.65
CA VAL A 35 -4.09 -8.37 -9.08
C VAL A 35 -4.55 -9.21 -7.89
N SER A 36 -4.76 -8.57 -6.73
CA SER A 36 -5.32 -9.28 -5.58
C SER A 36 -6.81 -9.53 -5.80
N SER A 37 -7.24 -10.79 -5.69
CA SER A 37 -8.64 -11.20 -5.74
C SER A 37 -9.30 -11.26 -4.35
N VAL A 38 -8.56 -10.92 -3.29
CA VAL A 38 -9.00 -11.10 -1.89
C VAL A 38 -9.77 -9.88 -1.40
N LYS A 39 -10.96 -10.10 -0.83
CA LYS A 39 -11.77 -9.05 -0.20
C LYS A 39 -10.97 -8.37 0.92
N GLY A 40 -10.78 -7.05 0.80
CA GLY A 40 -9.97 -6.25 1.75
C GLY A 40 -8.52 -6.00 1.33
N HIS A 41 -8.05 -6.62 0.24
CA HIS A 41 -6.78 -6.29 -0.40
C HIS A 41 -7.08 -5.42 -1.63
N ALA A 42 -6.97 -4.10 -1.48
CA ALA A 42 -7.23 -3.18 -2.58
C ALA A 42 -6.25 -3.34 -3.76
N GLY A 43 -5.09 -3.97 -3.53
CA GLY A 43 -4.14 -4.31 -4.59
C GLY A 43 -3.49 -3.08 -5.20
N ARG A 44 -3.04 -2.15 -4.35
CA ARG A 44 -2.48 -0.86 -4.76
C ARG A 44 -1.36 -0.40 -3.84
N PHE A 45 -0.48 0.41 -4.38
CA PHE A 45 0.50 1.22 -3.66
C PHE A 45 -0.08 2.61 -3.39
N LEU A 46 0.14 3.10 -2.18
CA LEU A 46 -0.16 4.47 -1.77
C LEU A 46 1.15 5.16 -1.45
N PHE A 47 1.44 6.25 -2.15
CA PHE A 47 2.55 7.15 -1.87
C PHE A 47 2.00 8.33 -1.09
N GLY A 48 2.70 8.75 -0.04
CA GLY A 48 2.23 9.87 0.77
C GLY A 48 3.04 10.07 2.03
N THR A 49 2.40 10.66 3.03
CA THR A 49 2.99 10.85 4.36
C THR A 49 2.13 10.24 5.47
N LEU A 50 2.79 9.74 6.50
CA LEU A 50 2.17 9.22 7.72
C LEU A 50 3.02 9.69 8.92
N GLY A 51 2.41 10.41 9.85
CA GLY A 51 3.14 10.97 11.01
C GLY A 51 4.29 11.90 10.62
N GLY A 52 4.12 12.65 9.52
CA GLY A 52 5.16 13.56 8.99
C GLY A 52 6.31 12.87 8.25
N ARG A 53 6.26 11.54 8.07
CA ARG A 53 7.27 10.77 7.34
C ARG A 53 6.75 10.32 5.99
N GLU A 54 7.58 10.42 4.95
CA GLU A 54 7.30 9.84 3.64
C GLU A 54 7.19 8.32 3.71
N VAL A 55 6.12 7.79 3.13
CA VAL A 55 5.80 6.36 3.12
C VAL A 55 5.36 5.88 1.74
N ILE A 56 5.65 4.62 1.46
CA ILE A 56 5.06 3.85 0.37
C ILE A 56 4.34 2.66 0.99
N VAL A 57 3.01 2.60 0.86
CA VAL A 57 2.17 1.60 1.51
C VAL A 57 1.57 0.65 0.48
N MET A 58 1.83 -0.65 0.64
CA MET A 58 1.11 -1.71 -0.08
C MET A 58 -0.19 -2.01 0.67
N GLN A 59 -1.33 -1.60 0.12
CA GLN A 59 -2.64 -1.91 0.70
C GLN A 59 -3.12 -3.30 0.25
N GLY A 60 -2.56 -4.30 0.92
CA GLY A 60 -2.64 -5.72 0.56
C GLY A 60 -1.26 -6.28 0.20
N ARG A 61 -1.21 -7.60 0.07
CA ARG A 61 -0.02 -8.37 -0.34
C ARG A 61 -0.40 -9.49 -1.30
N VAL A 62 0.58 -9.93 -2.08
CA VAL A 62 0.48 -11.09 -2.98
C VAL A 62 0.89 -12.33 -2.19
N HIS A 63 0.13 -13.41 -2.36
CA HIS A 63 0.42 -14.71 -1.75
C HIS A 63 0.77 -15.70 -2.86
N LEU A 64 1.62 -16.68 -2.53
CA LEU A 64 2.02 -17.74 -3.44
C LEU A 64 0.95 -18.84 -3.58
N TYR A 65 0.18 -19.06 -2.51
CA TYR A 65 -0.86 -20.09 -2.42
C TYR A 65 -2.17 -19.66 -3.08
#